data_AF-A0A522HPW6-F1
#
_entry.id   AF-A0A522HPW6-F1
#
_cell.length_a   1.000
_cell.length_b   1.000
_cell.length_c   1.000
_cell.angle_alpha   90.00
_cell.angle_beta   90.00
_cell.angle_gamma   90.00
#
_symmetry.space_group_name_H-M   'P 1'
#
loop_
_entity.id
_entity.type
_entity.pdbx_description
1 polymer ?
#
loop_
_entity_poly.entity_id
_entity_poly.type
_entity_poly.pdbx_seq_one_letter_code
_entity_poly.pdbx_strand_id
1 'polypeptide(L)'
;MSSSTPNRLELLRVTWPWLPLWTLVALLAIFAHGPMPLYSTRTLAVAWDMWSHGQWLVPHINSQPYSEKAPLLFWLIHAGWFAFGVSDVWPRVLEVLIGGTQLVLVTRLAQRLFPQRPWISKAAPWMLLAFGYAFLFGLQIMYDVLLAVWALAALLCLTPKPRRAEPRWLLFGLCLGFGLLTKGPVMLLHVLFPWLLGPLWSDWASQHRARWYGRGVLSLLLGGAMLLAWAVPAGFAGGEAYRQRLFFTQTAGRVVDKLAQGKNLQNHAEPFWFYLLWLPVLLFPFSGWPRMWVALAGLRRPLESGLRFALCWLLPVFVVFSLISGKQLYYPLPELAGIALLMAGAIAVLRERRPTLANHHWLGTWPLGAGSIVFAALLFALPLLVDHNVVHAEWADATAPYSRYFSVIFLLLGILTLLRGRGELRRLAVAGLTGVFALNALFTLTLWPRWDLRPAAHLLGDAARAGHPLAHLGNYEGEFHFAGRLIRPITELYGDKALQDYARTHPDGLVVAHPGKLTPADLRYALLVQPFRSSWVVIWPATSLADLRAGHTPPEPAQPTQVYSPDDGRHQTRP
;
A
#
# COMPACT_ATOMS: atom_id res chain seq x y z
N MET A 1 -22.10 7.90 -45.82
CA MET A 1 -21.12 8.25 -44.77
C MET A 1 -21.02 7.07 -43.83
N SER A 2 -19.90 6.35 -43.87
CA SER A 2 -19.66 5.15 -43.05
C SER A 2 -19.67 5.51 -41.57
N SER A 3 -20.71 5.10 -40.84
CA SER A 3 -20.74 5.12 -39.38
C SER A 3 -19.76 4.04 -38.87
N SER A 4 -18.48 4.39 -38.76
CA SER A 4 -17.53 3.56 -38.02
C SER A 4 -18.00 3.50 -36.57
N THR A 5 -18.48 2.32 -36.16
CA THR A 5 -18.66 2.01 -34.73
C THR A 5 -17.34 2.30 -34.04
N PRO A 6 -17.28 3.22 -33.04
CA PRO A 6 -16.04 3.60 -32.40
C PRO A 6 -15.37 2.35 -31.82
N ASN A 7 -14.06 2.23 -32.02
CA ASN A 7 -13.29 1.12 -31.48
C ASN A 7 -13.51 1.04 -29.96
N ARG A 8 -13.57 -0.16 -29.36
CA ARG A 8 -13.75 -0.32 -27.90
C ARG A 8 -12.73 0.50 -27.10
N LEU A 9 -11.52 0.66 -27.62
CA LEU A 9 -10.47 1.52 -27.06
C LEU A 9 -10.82 3.02 -27.12
N GLU A 10 -11.46 3.48 -28.20
CA GLU A 10 -11.95 4.86 -28.31
C GLU A 10 -13.12 5.10 -27.36
N LEU A 11 -14.04 4.14 -27.25
CA LEU A 11 -15.15 4.22 -26.29
C LEU A 11 -14.62 4.32 -24.86
N LEU A 12 -13.62 3.51 -24.48
CA LEU A 12 -12.97 3.57 -23.17
C LEU A 12 -12.25 4.89 -22.94
N ARG A 13 -11.51 5.43 -23.93
CA ARG A 13 -10.83 6.73 -23.85
C ARG A 13 -11.83 7.89 -23.68
N VAL A 14 -12.98 7.80 -24.34
CA VAL A 14 -14.05 8.80 -24.24
C VAL A 14 -14.77 8.72 -22.89
N THR A 15 -15.05 7.51 -22.40
CA THR A 15 -15.76 7.33 -21.12
C THR A 15 -14.88 7.56 -19.90
N TRP A 16 -13.65 7.06 -19.92
CA TRP A 16 -12.69 7.04 -18.79
C TRP A 16 -11.28 7.44 -19.25
N PRO A 17 -11.05 8.72 -19.59
CA PRO A 17 -9.77 9.18 -20.14
C PRO A 17 -8.57 9.01 -19.20
N TRP A 18 -8.81 8.83 -17.89
CA TRP A 18 -7.79 8.60 -16.88
C TRP A 18 -7.34 7.13 -16.79
N LEU A 19 -8.13 6.16 -17.26
CA LEU A 19 -7.85 4.73 -17.05
C LEU A 19 -6.63 4.25 -17.85
N PRO A 20 -6.44 4.61 -19.13
CA PRO A 20 -5.22 4.25 -19.85
C PRO A 20 -3.97 4.86 -19.23
N LEU A 21 -4.05 6.13 -18.77
CA LEU A 21 -2.94 6.81 -18.11
C LEU A 21 -2.59 6.11 -16.79
N TRP A 22 -3.59 5.84 -15.93
CA TRP A 22 -3.41 5.08 -14.70
C TRP A 22 -2.74 3.75 -14.99
N THR A 23 -3.29 2.97 -15.92
CA THR A 23 -2.80 1.62 -16.23
C THR A 23 -1.34 1.66 -16.69
N LEU A 24 -1.00 2.58 -17.59
CA LEU A 24 0.37 2.74 -18.08
C LEU A 24 1.34 3.12 -16.95
N VAL A 25 1.02 4.19 -16.20
CA VAL A 25 1.92 4.70 -15.16
C VAL A 25 2.03 3.71 -13.99
N ALA A 26 0.92 3.09 -13.59
CA ALA A 26 0.90 2.08 -12.53
C ALA A 26 1.69 0.82 -12.91
N LEU A 27 1.58 0.33 -14.16
CA LEU A 27 2.39 -0.79 -14.64
C LEU A 27 3.88 -0.42 -14.68
N LEU A 28 4.23 0.74 -15.23
CA LEU A 28 5.64 1.17 -15.25
C LEU A 28 6.21 1.32 -13.84
N ALA A 29 5.47 1.94 -12.92
CA ALA A 29 5.89 2.13 -11.54
C ALA A 29 6.03 0.82 -10.78
N ILE A 30 4.99 -0.03 -10.80
CA ILE A 30 5.02 -1.30 -10.07
C ILE A 30 6.07 -2.24 -10.63
N PHE A 31 6.38 -2.17 -11.94
CA PHE A 31 7.40 -2.98 -12.64
C PHE A 31 8.81 -2.39 -12.64
N ALA A 32 9.01 -1.15 -12.16
CA ALA A 32 10.32 -0.51 -12.10
C ALA A 32 11.32 -1.25 -11.20
N HIS A 33 10.82 -1.81 -10.09
CA HIS A 33 11.61 -2.56 -9.13
C HIS A 33 10.85 -3.77 -8.59
N GLY A 34 11.51 -4.69 -7.89
CA GLY A 34 10.86 -5.89 -7.33
C GLY A 34 9.82 -5.60 -6.23
N PRO A 35 9.17 -6.64 -5.68
CA PRO A 35 8.22 -6.50 -4.57
C PRO A 35 8.88 -5.88 -3.33
N MET A 36 8.28 -4.83 -2.76
CA MET A 36 8.85 -4.14 -1.60
C MET A 36 8.96 -5.05 -0.35
N PRO A 37 10.14 -5.09 0.32
CA PRO A 37 10.34 -5.80 1.59
C PRO A 37 9.36 -5.40 2.71
N LEU A 38 8.96 -6.36 3.55
CA LEU A 38 7.99 -6.26 4.66
C LEU A 38 6.54 -5.92 4.30
N TYR A 39 6.28 -5.43 3.09
CA TYR A 39 4.94 -5.25 2.56
C TYR A 39 4.62 -6.38 1.59
N SER A 40 4.97 -6.18 0.31
CA SER A 40 4.65 -7.09 -0.78
C SER A 40 5.29 -8.48 -0.60
N THR A 41 6.54 -8.53 -0.13
CA THR A 41 7.25 -9.81 0.16
C THR A 41 6.54 -10.66 1.21
N ARG A 42 6.03 -10.05 2.28
CA ARG A 42 5.29 -10.76 3.34
C ARG A 42 3.98 -11.33 2.83
N THR A 43 3.21 -10.56 2.06
CA THR A 43 1.98 -11.06 1.43
C THR A 43 2.26 -12.19 0.44
N LEU A 44 3.32 -12.06 -0.36
CA LEU A 44 3.77 -13.09 -1.29
C LEU A 44 4.27 -14.34 -0.55
N ALA A 45 4.95 -14.19 0.59
CA ALA A 45 5.40 -15.31 1.42
C ALA A 45 4.23 -16.12 1.96
N VAL A 46 3.17 -15.45 2.44
CA VAL A 46 1.96 -16.14 2.89
C VAL A 46 1.30 -16.88 1.73
N ALA A 47 1.10 -16.20 0.60
CA ALA A 47 0.51 -16.82 -0.59
C ALA A 47 1.35 -18.01 -1.07
N TRP A 48 2.69 -17.89 -1.06
CA TRP A 48 3.61 -18.94 -1.45
C TRP A 48 3.53 -20.15 -0.53
N ASP A 49 3.61 -19.95 0.78
CA ASP A 49 3.59 -21.01 1.78
C ASP A 49 2.27 -21.78 1.74
N MET A 50 1.15 -21.06 1.56
CA MET A 50 -0.15 -21.66 1.28
C MET A 50 -0.15 -22.50 -0.01
N TRP A 51 0.42 -21.97 -1.10
CA TRP A 51 0.43 -22.64 -2.40
C TRP A 51 1.33 -23.89 -2.42
N SER A 52 2.54 -23.79 -1.89
CA SER A 52 3.53 -24.88 -1.91
C SER A 52 3.11 -26.07 -1.04
N HIS A 53 2.35 -25.82 0.03
CA HIS A 53 1.83 -26.86 0.92
C HIS A 53 0.39 -27.29 0.61
N GLY A 54 -0.23 -26.78 -0.46
CA GLY A 54 -1.61 -27.09 -0.81
C GLY A 54 -2.64 -26.66 0.25
N GLN A 55 -2.32 -25.62 1.03
CA GLN A 55 -3.16 -25.08 2.11
C GLN A 55 -3.99 -23.89 1.61
N TRP A 56 -5.30 -24.06 1.51
CA TRP A 56 -6.20 -23.03 0.96
C TRP A 56 -7.07 -22.34 2.01
N LEU A 57 -7.25 -23.00 3.16
CA LEU A 57 -8.19 -22.59 4.18
C LEU A 57 -7.52 -21.70 5.24
N VAL A 58 -6.38 -22.14 5.78
CA VAL A 58 -5.65 -21.43 6.83
C VAL A 58 -4.43 -20.75 6.19
N PRO A 59 -4.32 -19.41 6.27
CA PRO A 59 -3.11 -18.72 5.86
C PRO A 59 -1.92 -19.18 6.70
N HIS A 60 -0.76 -19.39 6.06
CA HIS A 60 0.47 -19.81 6.72
C HIS A 60 1.62 -18.89 6.33
N ILE A 61 2.55 -18.67 7.24
CA ILE A 61 3.84 -18.05 6.96
C ILE A 61 4.91 -18.77 7.75
N ASN A 62 6.03 -19.09 7.11
CA ASN A 62 7.10 -19.86 7.74
C ASN A 62 6.59 -21.21 8.31
N SER A 63 5.68 -21.86 7.59
CA SER A 63 4.98 -23.09 7.98
C SER A 63 4.16 -22.99 9.29
N GLN A 64 3.88 -21.77 9.76
CA GLN A 64 3.08 -21.52 10.96
C GLN A 64 1.74 -20.87 10.59
N PRO A 65 0.63 -21.24 11.26
CA PRO A 65 -0.67 -20.61 11.03
C PRO A 65 -0.63 -19.09 11.27
N TYR A 66 -0.96 -18.34 10.23
CA TYR A 66 -0.95 -16.87 10.19
C TYR A 66 -2.38 -16.33 10.37
N SER A 67 -2.79 -16.18 11.63
CA SER A 67 -4.17 -15.75 11.95
C SER A 67 -4.46 -14.31 11.54
N GLU A 68 -3.46 -13.43 11.48
CA GLU A 68 -3.64 -11.97 11.44
C GLU A 68 -4.38 -11.42 10.22
N LYS A 69 -4.55 -12.21 9.15
CA LYS A 69 -5.15 -11.78 7.87
C LYS A 69 -6.19 -12.79 7.38
N ALA A 70 -7.22 -12.26 6.74
CA ALA A 70 -8.24 -13.03 6.06
C ALA A 70 -7.78 -13.40 4.62
N PRO A 71 -8.40 -14.39 3.96
CA PRO A 71 -7.74 -15.14 2.89
C PRO A 71 -7.98 -14.57 1.48
N LEU A 72 -8.89 -13.60 1.31
CA LEU A 72 -9.41 -13.26 -0.03
C LEU A 72 -8.31 -12.80 -0.99
N LEU A 73 -7.35 -12.00 -0.52
CA LEU A 73 -6.25 -11.55 -1.38
C LEU A 73 -5.38 -12.74 -1.83
N PHE A 74 -5.11 -13.70 -0.95
CA PHE A 74 -4.33 -14.89 -1.29
C PHE A 74 -5.07 -15.77 -2.30
N TRP A 75 -6.38 -15.94 -2.15
CA TRP A 75 -7.20 -16.67 -3.13
C TRP A 75 -7.17 -16.01 -4.51
N LEU A 76 -7.19 -14.68 -4.59
CA LEU A 76 -7.05 -13.96 -5.86
C LEU A 76 -5.65 -14.10 -6.46
N ILE A 77 -4.61 -14.12 -5.63
CA ILE A 77 -3.23 -14.41 -6.07
C ILE A 77 -3.15 -15.82 -6.64
N HIS A 78 -3.64 -16.83 -5.91
CA HIS A 78 -3.63 -18.22 -6.34
C HIS A 78 -4.45 -18.47 -7.59
N ALA A 79 -5.60 -17.80 -7.76
CA ALA A 79 -6.40 -17.92 -8.97
C ALA A 79 -5.60 -17.54 -10.22
N GLY A 80 -4.76 -16.51 -10.16
CA GLY A 80 -3.87 -16.18 -11.27
C GLY A 80 -2.63 -17.06 -11.35
N TRP A 81 -2.10 -17.58 -10.24
CA TRP A 81 -1.04 -18.59 -10.31
C TRP A 81 -1.52 -19.90 -10.95
N PHE A 82 -2.79 -20.27 -10.74
CA PHE A 82 -3.41 -21.40 -11.44
C PHE A 82 -3.50 -21.16 -12.96
N ALA A 83 -3.80 -19.93 -13.38
CA ALA A 83 -3.96 -19.59 -14.80
C ALA A 83 -2.63 -19.28 -15.53
N PHE A 84 -1.67 -18.64 -14.86
CA PHE A 84 -0.47 -18.06 -15.47
C PHE A 84 0.85 -18.60 -14.91
N GLY A 85 0.80 -19.51 -13.93
CA GLY A 85 1.96 -20.01 -13.21
C GLY A 85 2.42 -19.08 -12.07
N VAL A 86 3.25 -19.63 -11.18
CA VAL A 86 3.70 -18.93 -9.97
C VAL A 86 4.78 -17.89 -10.31
N SER A 87 4.40 -16.61 -10.25
CA SER A 87 5.30 -15.46 -10.41
C SER A 87 4.82 -14.27 -9.59
N ASP A 88 5.64 -13.24 -9.43
CA ASP A 88 5.21 -11.96 -8.85
C ASP A 88 4.47 -11.07 -9.86
N VAL A 89 4.46 -11.44 -11.15
CA VAL A 89 3.82 -10.68 -12.23
C VAL A 89 2.31 -10.57 -12.01
N TRP A 90 1.60 -11.69 -11.81
CA TRP A 90 0.14 -11.68 -11.61
C TRP A 90 -0.28 -10.84 -10.38
N PRO A 91 0.28 -11.05 -9.18
CA PRO A 91 -0.03 -10.22 -8.01
C PRO A 91 0.13 -8.72 -8.25
N ARG A 92 1.14 -8.31 -9.01
CA ARG A 92 1.38 -6.89 -9.35
C ARG A 92 0.35 -6.36 -10.35
N VAL A 93 0.04 -7.13 -11.39
CA VAL A 93 -1.05 -6.79 -12.32
C VAL A 93 -2.39 -6.70 -11.60
N LEU A 94 -2.65 -7.59 -10.64
CA LEU A 94 -3.84 -7.58 -9.79
C LEU A 94 -3.98 -6.25 -9.03
N GLU A 95 -2.92 -5.74 -8.40
CA GLU A 95 -2.97 -4.43 -7.71
C GLU A 95 -3.29 -3.27 -8.66
N VAL A 96 -2.72 -3.28 -9.87
CA VAL A 96 -3.04 -2.26 -10.89
C VAL A 96 -4.52 -2.30 -11.28
N LEU A 97 -5.10 -3.50 -11.43
CA LEU A 97 -6.52 -3.70 -11.72
C LEU A 97 -7.42 -3.27 -10.55
N ILE A 98 -7.01 -3.55 -9.31
CA ILE A 98 -7.72 -3.12 -8.10
C ILE A 98 -7.75 -1.58 -8.03
N GLY A 99 -6.60 -0.91 -8.22
CA GLY A 99 -6.53 0.55 -8.27
C GLY A 99 -7.41 1.16 -9.37
N GLY A 100 -7.37 0.59 -10.58
CA GLY A 100 -8.24 1.02 -11.69
C GLY A 100 -9.73 0.85 -11.36
N THR A 101 -10.08 -0.23 -10.65
CA THR A 101 -11.45 -0.50 -10.19
C THR A 101 -11.93 0.56 -9.19
N GLN A 102 -11.07 1.01 -8.28
CA GLN A 102 -11.42 2.10 -7.35
C GLN A 102 -11.77 3.40 -8.10
N LEU A 103 -10.99 3.74 -9.14
CA LEU A 103 -11.25 4.91 -9.97
C LEU A 103 -12.61 4.81 -10.72
N VAL A 104 -12.97 3.62 -11.18
CA VAL A 104 -14.30 3.36 -11.75
C VAL A 104 -15.39 3.53 -10.69
N LEU A 105 -15.21 2.94 -9.51
CA LEU A 105 -16.20 2.98 -8.44
C LEU A 105 -16.43 4.39 -7.91
N VAL A 106 -15.37 5.19 -7.70
CA VAL A 106 -15.51 6.60 -7.27
C VAL A 106 -16.20 7.44 -8.34
N THR A 107 -15.94 7.19 -9.63
CA THR A 107 -16.65 7.83 -10.74
C THR A 107 -18.14 7.53 -10.68
N ARG A 108 -18.51 6.25 -10.47
CA ARG A 108 -19.91 5.82 -10.39
C ARG A 108 -20.59 6.35 -9.13
N LEU A 109 -19.87 6.45 -8.01
CA LEU A 109 -20.36 6.99 -6.76
C LEU A 109 -20.64 8.50 -6.92
N ALA A 110 -19.72 9.25 -7.53
CA ALA A 110 -19.91 10.65 -7.86
C ALA A 110 -21.15 10.90 -8.74
N GLN A 111 -21.35 10.08 -9.78
CA GLN A 111 -22.52 10.22 -10.68
C GLN A 111 -23.84 10.08 -9.94
N ARG A 112 -23.91 9.21 -8.92
CA ARG A 112 -25.15 8.97 -8.17
C ARG A 112 -25.38 9.97 -7.06
N LEU A 113 -24.31 10.43 -6.41
CA LEU A 113 -24.38 11.39 -5.32
C LEU A 113 -24.57 12.83 -5.81
N PHE A 114 -24.11 13.13 -7.03
CA PHE A 114 -24.12 14.48 -7.61
C PHE A 114 -24.70 14.51 -9.03
N PRO A 115 -25.95 14.06 -9.25
CA PRO A 115 -26.51 13.93 -10.60
C PRO A 115 -26.64 15.27 -11.33
N GLN A 116 -26.82 16.38 -10.61
CA GLN A 116 -26.90 17.74 -11.17
C GLN A 116 -25.53 18.34 -11.50
N ARG A 117 -24.43 17.72 -11.02
CA ARG A 117 -23.06 18.23 -11.15
C ARG A 117 -22.14 17.18 -11.80
N PRO A 118 -22.35 16.88 -13.10
CA PRO A 118 -21.60 15.83 -13.80
C PRO A 118 -20.08 16.06 -13.81
N TRP A 119 -19.63 17.31 -13.65
CA TRP A 119 -18.21 17.63 -13.50
C TRP A 119 -17.54 16.89 -12.33
N ILE A 120 -18.23 16.67 -11.21
CA ILE A 120 -17.69 15.97 -10.04
C ILE A 120 -17.28 14.53 -10.41
N SER A 121 -18.10 13.83 -11.20
CA SER A 121 -17.77 12.49 -11.68
C SER A 121 -16.58 12.44 -12.63
N LYS A 122 -16.31 13.56 -13.33
CA LYS A 122 -15.14 13.70 -14.19
C LYS A 122 -13.91 14.15 -13.40
N ALA A 123 -14.07 14.73 -12.21
CA ALA A 123 -12.99 15.30 -11.40
C ALA A 123 -12.45 14.30 -10.36
N ALA A 124 -13.35 13.63 -9.62
CA ALA A 124 -13.01 12.71 -8.54
C ALA A 124 -11.97 11.63 -8.91
N PRO A 125 -12.06 10.89 -10.04
CA PRO A 125 -11.04 9.90 -10.39
C PRO A 125 -9.66 10.53 -10.67
N TRP A 126 -9.61 11.72 -11.28
CA TRP A 126 -8.35 12.45 -11.47
C TRP A 126 -7.72 12.88 -10.15
N MET A 127 -8.53 13.17 -9.15
CA MET A 127 -8.04 13.49 -7.81
C MET A 127 -7.52 12.26 -7.09
N LEU A 128 -8.29 11.16 -7.12
CA LEU A 128 -7.90 9.91 -6.48
C LEU A 128 -6.59 9.36 -7.04
N LEU A 129 -6.44 9.33 -8.37
CA LEU A 129 -5.22 8.80 -9.00
C LEU A 129 -3.97 9.68 -8.74
N ALA A 130 -4.16 10.95 -8.39
CA ALA A 130 -3.08 11.90 -8.19
C ALA A 130 -2.58 11.97 -6.75
N PHE A 131 -3.28 11.35 -5.78
CA PHE A 131 -2.78 11.26 -4.42
C PHE A 131 -1.50 10.44 -4.38
N GLY A 132 -0.35 11.09 -4.18
CA GLY A 132 0.95 10.45 -4.33
C GLY A 132 1.17 9.29 -3.36
N TYR A 133 0.78 9.48 -2.10
CA TYR A 133 0.85 8.43 -1.09
C TYR A 133 -0.05 7.24 -1.46
N ALA A 134 -1.28 7.51 -1.92
CA ALA A 134 -2.23 6.49 -2.35
C ALA A 134 -1.73 5.71 -3.57
N PHE A 135 -1.10 6.41 -4.52
CA PHE A 135 -0.49 5.80 -5.70
C PHE A 135 0.61 4.81 -5.28
N LEU A 136 1.58 5.24 -4.47
CA LEU A 136 2.73 4.39 -4.10
C LEU A 136 2.33 3.20 -3.22
N PHE A 137 1.47 3.40 -2.23
CA PHE A 137 0.97 2.31 -1.39
C PHE A 137 -0.05 1.43 -2.12
N GLY A 138 -0.80 2.00 -3.06
CA GLY A 138 -1.72 1.28 -3.94
C GLY A 138 -1.04 0.29 -4.88
N LEU A 139 0.28 0.39 -5.06
CA LEU A 139 1.10 -0.53 -5.85
C LEU A 139 1.86 -1.56 -4.99
N GLN A 140 1.63 -1.57 -3.68
CA GLN A 140 2.13 -2.65 -2.82
C GLN A 140 1.11 -3.78 -2.79
N ILE A 141 1.57 -5.03 -2.79
CA ILE A 141 0.70 -6.21 -2.73
C ILE A 141 0.15 -6.31 -1.29
N MET A 142 -0.96 -5.63 -1.03
CA MET A 142 -1.50 -5.36 0.30
C MET A 142 -3.03 -5.35 0.32
N TYR A 143 -3.59 -5.78 1.45
CA TYR A 143 -5.03 -5.93 1.66
C TYR A 143 -5.82 -4.61 1.63
N ASP A 144 -5.17 -3.49 1.97
CA ASP A 144 -5.81 -2.16 2.10
C ASP A 144 -6.43 -1.67 0.78
N VAL A 145 -5.77 -1.96 -0.33
CA VAL A 145 -6.17 -1.52 -1.66
C VAL A 145 -7.41 -2.30 -2.13
N LEU A 146 -7.42 -3.61 -1.89
CA LEU A 146 -8.59 -4.47 -2.13
C LEU A 146 -9.76 -4.10 -1.21
N LEU A 147 -9.49 -3.78 0.06
CA LEU A 147 -10.51 -3.34 1.00
C LEU A 147 -11.21 -2.06 0.52
N ALA A 148 -10.44 -1.10 -0.03
CA ALA A 148 -11.00 0.13 -0.59
C ALA A 148 -11.99 -0.13 -1.74
N VAL A 149 -11.73 -1.13 -2.60
CA VAL A 149 -12.68 -1.56 -3.64
C VAL A 149 -14.00 -2.03 -3.02
N TRP A 150 -13.93 -2.89 -2.00
CA TRP A 150 -15.14 -3.42 -1.37
C TRP A 150 -15.90 -2.36 -0.57
N ALA A 151 -15.20 -1.45 0.11
CA ALA A 151 -15.79 -0.29 0.78
C ALA A 151 -16.55 0.58 -0.23
N LEU A 152 -15.91 0.98 -1.33
CA LEU A 152 -16.55 1.77 -2.38
C LEU A 152 -17.73 1.05 -3.05
N ALA A 153 -17.61 -0.26 -3.31
CA ALA A 153 -18.68 -1.06 -3.89
C ALA A 153 -19.89 -1.15 -2.94
N ALA A 154 -19.65 -1.34 -1.64
CA ALA A 154 -20.67 -1.35 -0.60
C ALA A 154 -21.37 0.01 -0.50
N LEU A 155 -20.62 1.11 -0.42
CA LEU A 155 -21.16 2.47 -0.42
C LEU A 155 -21.98 2.78 -1.68
N LEU A 156 -21.53 2.31 -2.85
CA LEU A 156 -22.27 2.41 -4.10
C LEU A 156 -23.58 1.59 -4.09
N CYS A 157 -23.74 0.63 -3.19
CA CYS A 157 -25.00 -0.10 -3.02
C CYS A 157 -26.02 0.67 -2.18
N LEU A 158 -25.56 1.57 -1.30
CA LEU A 158 -26.41 2.45 -0.49
C LEU A 158 -26.96 3.66 -1.26
N THR A 159 -26.32 4.04 -2.38
CA THR A 159 -26.70 5.23 -3.16
C THR A 159 -27.83 4.97 -4.16
N PRO A 160 -28.76 5.93 -4.32
CA PRO A 160 -29.90 5.79 -5.23
C PRO A 160 -29.46 5.72 -6.70
N LYS A 161 -30.28 5.06 -7.52
CA LYS A 161 -30.18 5.07 -8.99
C LYS A 161 -31.34 5.86 -9.58
N PRO A 162 -31.23 6.37 -10.83
CA PRO A 162 -32.30 7.12 -11.48
C PRO A 162 -33.66 6.41 -11.51
N ARG A 163 -33.67 5.08 -11.63
CA ARG A 163 -34.90 4.25 -11.68
C ARG A 163 -35.17 3.45 -10.40
N ARG A 164 -34.38 3.67 -9.33
CA ARG A 164 -34.50 2.92 -8.07
C ARG A 164 -33.92 3.73 -6.93
N ALA A 165 -34.78 4.32 -6.09
CA ALA A 165 -34.37 5.03 -4.88
C ALA A 165 -33.87 4.09 -3.78
N GLU A 166 -34.42 2.87 -3.71
CA GLU A 166 -34.07 1.89 -2.70
C GLU A 166 -32.65 1.31 -2.87
N PRO A 167 -31.84 1.22 -1.78
CA PRO A 167 -30.55 0.55 -1.80
C PRO A 167 -30.57 -0.91 -2.29
N ARG A 168 -29.41 -1.39 -2.70
CA ARG A 168 -29.21 -2.78 -3.14
C ARG A 168 -28.69 -3.62 -1.97
N TRP A 169 -29.56 -3.92 -1.02
CA TRP A 169 -29.20 -4.58 0.25
C TRP A 169 -28.48 -5.93 0.08
N LEU A 170 -28.96 -6.82 -0.80
CA LEU A 170 -28.28 -8.09 -1.06
C LEU A 170 -26.83 -7.87 -1.53
N LEU A 171 -26.63 -6.99 -2.51
CA LEU A 171 -25.29 -6.67 -3.02
C LEU A 171 -24.44 -5.93 -1.98
N PHE A 172 -25.05 -5.10 -1.14
CA PHE A 172 -24.38 -4.46 0.00
C PHE A 172 -23.84 -5.51 0.97
N GLY A 173 -24.64 -6.52 1.33
CA GLY A 173 -24.21 -7.65 2.18
C GLY A 173 -23.10 -8.50 1.55
N LEU A 174 -23.17 -8.75 0.24
CA LEU A 174 -22.09 -9.44 -0.49
C LEU A 174 -20.78 -8.63 -0.48
N CYS A 175 -20.83 -7.32 -0.77
CA CYS A 175 -19.65 -6.45 -0.69
C CYS A 175 -19.09 -6.35 0.73
N LEU A 176 -19.96 -6.31 1.75
CA LEU A 176 -19.56 -6.40 3.16
C LEU A 176 -18.80 -7.70 3.43
N GLY A 177 -19.33 -8.85 3.01
CA GLY A 177 -18.68 -10.14 3.20
C GLY A 177 -17.31 -10.24 2.53
N PHE A 178 -17.18 -9.78 1.27
CA PHE A 178 -15.87 -9.74 0.62
C PHE A 178 -14.87 -8.78 1.29
N GLY A 179 -15.33 -7.62 1.76
CA GLY A 179 -14.48 -6.71 2.53
C GLY A 179 -14.04 -7.32 3.87
N LEU A 180 -14.93 -8.01 4.57
CA LEU A 180 -14.62 -8.76 5.79
C LEU A 180 -13.62 -9.89 5.52
N LEU A 181 -13.75 -10.62 4.42
CA LEU A 181 -12.79 -11.64 3.99
C LEU A 181 -11.45 -11.07 3.48
N THR A 182 -11.35 -9.74 3.29
CA THR A 182 -10.10 -9.06 2.90
C THR A 182 -9.28 -8.66 4.13
N LYS A 183 -9.89 -7.94 5.08
CA LYS A 183 -9.16 -7.36 6.23
C LYS A 183 -9.92 -7.48 7.56
N GLY A 184 -10.89 -8.38 7.64
CA GLY A 184 -11.65 -8.62 8.86
C GLY A 184 -12.59 -7.46 9.21
N PRO A 185 -12.93 -7.30 10.51
CA PRO A 185 -13.95 -6.37 10.98
C PRO A 185 -13.71 -4.89 10.63
N VAL A 186 -12.48 -4.49 10.30
CA VAL A 186 -12.16 -3.11 9.91
C VAL A 186 -12.97 -2.65 8.68
N MET A 187 -13.43 -3.58 7.83
CA MET A 187 -14.38 -3.28 6.75
C MET A 187 -15.59 -2.50 7.25
N LEU A 188 -16.11 -2.83 8.44
CA LEU A 188 -17.28 -2.16 9.00
C LEU A 188 -17.00 -0.70 9.28
N LEU A 189 -15.79 -0.33 9.73
CA LEU A 189 -15.42 1.06 10.01
C LEU A 189 -15.65 1.96 8.78
N HIS A 190 -15.32 1.47 7.59
CA HIS A 190 -15.40 2.22 6.34
C HIS A 190 -16.83 2.45 5.82
N VAL A 191 -17.82 1.68 6.29
CA VAL A 191 -19.17 1.68 5.72
C VAL A 191 -20.29 1.86 6.74
N LEU A 192 -19.99 1.65 8.03
CA LEU A 192 -20.95 1.72 9.12
C LEU A 192 -21.56 3.11 9.23
N PHE A 193 -20.76 4.17 9.20
CA PHE A 193 -21.27 5.53 9.41
C PHE A 193 -22.16 6.03 8.27
N PRO A 194 -21.82 5.85 6.97
CA PRO A 194 -22.74 6.16 5.88
C PRO A 194 -24.06 5.39 5.98
N TRP A 195 -24.04 4.15 6.46
CA TRP A 195 -25.26 3.39 6.71
C TRP A 195 -26.05 3.93 7.92
N LEU A 196 -25.43 4.06 9.10
CA LEU A 196 -26.11 4.52 10.33
C LEU A 196 -26.69 5.93 10.18
N LEU A 197 -25.92 6.82 9.56
CA LEU A 197 -26.29 8.22 9.32
C LEU A 197 -27.08 8.40 8.01
N GLY A 198 -27.55 7.30 7.40
CA GLY A 198 -28.42 7.26 6.22
C GLY A 198 -29.46 8.38 6.14
N PRO A 199 -30.31 8.55 7.17
CA PRO A 199 -31.35 9.59 7.19
C PRO A 199 -30.85 11.03 7.05
N LEU A 200 -29.57 11.31 7.33
CA LEU A 200 -28.99 12.64 7.18
C LEU A 200 -28.69 13.01 5.73
N TRP A 201 -28.50 12.03 4.84
CA TRP A 201 -28.05 12.27 3.46
C TRP A 201 -28.92 11.62 2.38
N SER A 202 -29.76 10.63 2.72
CA SER A 202 -30.63 9.91 1.79
C SER A 202 -32.11 10.12 2.11
N ASP A 203 -32.86 10.65 1.14
CA ASP A 203 -34.30 10.88 1.29
C ASP A 203 -35.06 9.55 1.51
N TRP A 204 -34.67 8.49 0.81
CA TRP A 204 -35.26 7.17 0.98
C TRP A 204 -35.02 6.62 2.39
N ALA A 205 -33.81 6.79 2.93
CA ALA A 205 -33.48 6.37 4.30
C ALA A 205 -34.29 7.14 5.35
N SER A 206 -34.50 8.43 5.13
CA SER A 206 -35.31 9.28 6.00
C SER A 206 -36.79 8.86 6.01
N GLN A 207 -37.35 8.55 4.83
CA GLN A 207 -38.74 8.14 4.66
C GLN A 207 -39.01 6.69 5.09
N HIS A 208 -38.03 5.78 4.95
CA HIS A 208 -38.20 4.34 5.16
C HIS A 208 -37.24 3.77 6.23
N ARG A 209 -37.12 4.45 7.37
CA ARG A 209 -36.13 4.12 8.43
C ARG A 209 -36.13 2.65 8.85
N ALA A 210 -37.31 2.08 9.12
CA ALA A 210 -37.43 0.68 9.53
C ALA A 210 -36.87 -0.29 8.48
N ARG A 211 -37.15 -0.05 7.19
CA ARG A 211 -36.61 -0.87 6.09
C ARG A 211 -35.12 -0.62 5.89
N TRP A 212 -34.65 0.61 6.06
CA TRP A 212 -33.22 0.96 5.94
C TRP A 212 -32.37 0.22 6.98
N TYR A 213 -32.75 0.30 8.25
CA TYR A 213 -32.00 -0.37 9.31
C TYR A 213 -32.23 -1.88 9.30
N GLY A 214 -33.48 -2.34 9.12
CA GLY A 214 -33.78 -3.78 9.08
C GLY A 214 -33.04 -4.51 7.96
N ARG A 215 -33.09 -4.00 6.72
CA ARG A 215 -32.36 -4.60 5.59
C ARG A 215 -30.85 -4.40 5.69
N GLY A 216 -30.42 -3.32 6.34
CA GLY A 216 -29.01 -3.10 6.68
C GLY A 216 -28.46 -4.16 7.63
N VAL A 217 -29.20 -4.47 8.70
CA VAL A 217 -28.85 -5.56 9.64
C VAL A 217 -28.82 -6.90 8.92
N LEU A 218 -29.80 -7.21 8.07
CA LEU A 218 -29.76 -8.44 7.24
C LEU A 218 -28.51 -8.51 6.35
N SER A 219 -28.06 -7.36 5.83
CA SER A 219 -26.83 -7.28 5.02
C SER A 219 -25.57 -7.51 5.87
N LEU A 220 -25.54 -6.99 7.11
CA LEU A 220 -24.48 -7.25 8.08
C LEU A 220 -24.42 -8.73 8.46
N LEU A 221 -25.59 -9.35 8.70
CA LEU A 221 -25.68 -10.78 8.98
C LEU A 221 -25.19 -11.62 7.80
N LEU A 222 -25.53 -11.25 6.56
CA LEU A 222 -25.01 -11.91 5.37
C LEU A 222 -23.48 -11.78 5.28
N GLY A 223 -22.94 -10.57 5.45
CA GLY A 223 -21.49 -10.37 5.43
C GLY A 223 -20.77 -11.14 6.54
N GLY A 224 -21.34 -11.14 7.74
CA GLY A 224 -20.85 -11.92 8.88
C GLY A 224 -20.91 -13.42 8.63
N ALA A 225 -21.99 -13.93 8.04
CA ALA A 225 -22.12 -15.33 7.65
C ALA A 225 -21.05 -15.74 6.62
N MET A 226 -20.73 -14.88 5.65
CA MET A 226 -19.63 -15.13 4.70
C MET A 226 -18.27 -15.20 5.40
N LEU A 227 -18.00 -14.30 6.34
CA LEU A 227 -16.76 -14.34 7.13
C LEU A 227 -16.69 -15.62 7.97
N LEU A 228 -17.78 -15.97 8.66
CA LEU A 228 -17.87 -17.16 9.51
C LEU A 228 -17.77 -18.46 8.70
N ALA A 229 -18.33 -18.49 7.48
CA ALA A 229 -18.21 -19.63 6.58
C ALA A 229 -16.75 -19.98 6.25
N TRP A 230 -15.84 -19.01 6.33
CA TRP A 230 -14.40 -19.25 6.29
C TRP A 230 -13.77 -19.42 7.68
N ALA A 231 -14.04 -18.50 8.60
CA ALA A 231 -13.34 -18.40 9.89
C ALA A 231 -13.59 -19.62 10.78
N VAL A 232 -14.80 -20.20 10.76
CA VAL A 232 -15.15 -21.40 11.54
C VAL A 232 -14.34 -22.61 11.09
N PRO A 233 -14.40 -23.06 9.82
CA PRO A 233 -13.59 -24.19 9.38
C PRO A 233 -12.09 -23.91 9.48
N ALA A 234 -11.63 -22.69 9.18
CA ALA A 234 -10.22 -22.32 9.35
C ALA A 234 -9.78 -22.40 10.82
N GLY A 235 -10.61 -21.96 11.75
CA GLY A 235 -10.34 -22.05 13.18
C GLY A 235 -10.17 -23.48 13.67
N PHE A 236 -10.99 -24.42 13.17
CA PHE A 236 -10.85 -25.84 13.51
C PHE A 236 -9.63 -26.49 12.83
N ALA A 237 -9.34 -26.12 11.59
CA ALA A 237 -8.20 -26.67 10.85
C ALA A 237 -6.83 -26.15 11.34
N GLY A 238 -6.76 -24.90 11.81
CA GLY A 238 -5.50 -24.25 12.21
C GLY A 238 -5.00 -24.61 13.62
N GLY A 239 -5.75 -25.40 14.38
CA GLY A 239 -5.42 -25.80 15.75
C GLY A 239 -5.78 -24.76 16.81
N GLU A 240 -5.62 -25.14 18.08
CA GLU A 240 -6.13 -24.38 19.23
C GLU A 240 -5.56 -22.96 19.31
N ALA A 241 -4.24 -22.81 19.17
CA ALA A 241 -3.58 -21.52 19.25
C ALA A 241 -4.04 -20.56 18.13
N TYR A 242 -4.26 -21.09 16.91
CA TYR A 242 -4.79 -20.30 15.80
C TYR A 242 -6.24 -19.89 16.05
N ARG A 243 -7.09 -20.83 16.51
CA ARG A 243 -8.49 -20.58 16.87
C ARG A 243 -8.63 -19.49 17.91
N GLN A 244 -7.86 -19.57 18.99
CA GLN A 244 -7.86 -18.57 20.05
C GLN A 244 -7.44 -17.20 19.52
N ARG A 245 -6.41 -17.14 18.68
CA ARG A 245 -5.97 -15.88 18.09
C ARG A 245 -6.99 -15.27 17.12
N LEU A 246 -7.59 -16.10 16.28
CA LEU A 246 -8.55 -15.68 15.27
C LEU A 246 -9.83 -15.11 15.90
N PHE A 247 -10.36 -15.75 16.94
CA PHE A 247 -11.64 -15.35 17.55
C PHE A 247 -11.52 -14.40 18.74
N PHE A 248 -10.45 -14.49 19.54
CA PHE A 248 -10.39 -13.82 20.85
C PHE A 248 -9.30 -12.73 20.94
N THR A 249 -8.09 -12.93 20.39
CA THR A 249 -7.02 -11.93 20.55
C THR A 249 -6.95 -10.89 19.43
N GLN A 250 -7.55 -11.10 18.26
CA GLN A 250 -7.55 -10.06 17.22
C GLN A 250 -8.42 -8.84 17.54
N THR A 251 -9.44 -9.00 18.38
CA THR A 251 -10.32 -7.91 18.79
C THR A 251 -9.96 -7.35 20.18
N ALA A 252 -9.42 -8.17 21.09
CA ALA A 252 -9.06 -7.76 22.46
C ALA A 252 -7.54 -7.51 22.68
N GLY A 253 -6.66 -8.22 21.97
CA GLY A 253 -5.20 -8.20 22.23
C GLY A 253 -4.49 -6.90 21.79
N ARG A 254 -5.01 -6.17 20.80
CA ARG A 254 -4.47 -4.83 20.45
C ARG A 254 -4.76 -3.73 21.48
N VAL A 255 -5.62 -4.01 22.45
CA VAL A 255 -5.92 -3.10 23.57
C VAL A 255 -5.23 -3.58 24.86
N VAL A 256 -4.82 -4.86 24.96
CA VAL A 256 -4.42 -5.46 26.24
C VAL A 256 -3.05 -6.18 26.26
N ASP A 257 -2.35 -6.38 25.13
CA ASP A 257 -1.05 -7.10 25.13
C ASP A 257 0.16 -6.26 25.57
N LYS A 258 0.09 -5.70 26.79
CA LYS A 258 1.26 -5.22 27.56
C LYS A 258 2.01 -6.35 28.29
N LEU A 259 1.66 -7.64 28.06
CA LEU A 259 2.13 -8.74 28.92
C LEU A 259 2.85 -9.92 28.24
N ALA A 260 3.22 -9.84 26.96
CA ALA A 260 4.10 -10.83 26.33
C ALA A 260 5.47 -10.23 26.04
N GLN A 261 6.37 -10.33 27.02
CA GLN A 261 7.81 -10.09 26.81
C GLN A 261 8.30 -11.03 25.69
N GLY A 262 8.74 -10.45 24.57
CA GLY A 262 9.43 -11.17 23.49
C GLY A 262 8.94 -10.89 22.08
N LYS A 263 7.68 -10.47 21.89
CA LYS A 263 7.21 -10.02 20.57
C LYS A 263 7.03 -8.51 20.58
N ASN A 264 7.98 -7.80 19.96
CA ASN A 264 7.75 -6.47 19.43
C ASN A 264 6.72 -6.54 18.29
N LEU A 265 5.47 -6.91 18.61
CA LEU A 265 4.32 -6.77 17.74
C LEU A 265 4.05 -5.27 17.62
N GLN A 266 4.85 -4.60 16.79
CA GLN A 266 4.50 -3.37 16.11
C GLN A 266 3.65 -2.39 16.95
N ASN A 267 4.19 -1.95 18.10
CA ASN A 267 3.62 -0.87 18.90
C ASN A 267 3.72 0.46 18.13
N HIS A 268 2.86 0.64 17.12
CA HIS A 268 2.67 1.91 16.42
C HIS A 268 1.70 2.80 17.20
N ALA A 269 1.91 2.89 18.51
CA ALA A 269 1.09 3.71 19.38
C ALA A 269 1.42 5.18 19.10
N GLU A 270 0.49 5.87 18.44
CA GLU A 270 0.67 7.23 17.97
C GLU A 270 -0.40 8.15 18.60
N PRO A 271 -0.11 9.44 18.82
CA PRO A 271 -1.04 10.35 19.45
C PRO A 271 -2.30 10.57 18.60
N PHE A 272 -3.38 11.07 19.21
CA PHE A 272 -4.66 11.21 18.49
C PHE A 272 -4.60 12.21 17.33
N TRP A 273 -3.69 13.19 17.37
CA TRP A 273 -3.48 14.18 16.30
C TRP A 273 -2.57 13.67 15.15
N PHE A 274 -2.12 12.41 15.19
CA PHE A 274 -1.23 11.84 14.19
C PHE A 274 -1.73 12.04 12.74
N TYR A 275 -2.98 11.67 12.44
CA TYR A 275 -3.51 11.80 11.08
C TYR A 275 -3.70 13.26 10.66
N LEU A 276 -3.92 14.18 11.61
CA LEU A 276 -4.01 15.61 11.32
C LEU A 276 -2.65 16.15 10.85
N LEU A 277 -1.56 15.76 11.51
CA LEU A 277 -0.20 16.13 11.14
C LEU A 277 0.17 15.63 9.73
N TRP A 278 -0.24 14.41 9.39
CA TRP A 278 0.09 13.77 8.12
C TRP A 278 -0.90 14.06 6.98
N LEU A 279 -2.00 14.76 7.25
CA LEU A 279 -3.01 15.09 6.25
C LEU A 279 -2.42 15.82 5.01
N PRO A 280 -1.47 16.77 5.14
CA PRO A 280 -0.86 17.40 3.96
C PRO A 280 -0.16 16.42 3.04
N VAL A 281 0.47 15.37 3.57
CA VAL A 281 1.15 14.32 2.79
C VAL A 281 0.12 13.39 2.14
N LEU A 282 -0.90 12.96 2.89
CA LEU A 282 -1.96 12.10 2.38
C LEU A 282 -2.76 12.76 1.24
N LEU A 283 -2.93 14.09 1.32
CA LEU A 283 -3.67 14.88 0.33
C LEU A 283 -2.79 15.47 -0.77
N PHE A 284 -1.48 15.28 -0.73
CA PHE A 284 -0.57 15.80 -1.76
C PHE A 284 -0.89 15.17 -3.14
N PRO A 285 -1.02 15.96 -4.22
CA PRO A 285 -0.63 17.37 -4.35
C PRO A 285 -1.70 18.40 -3.98
N PHE A 286 -2.95 18.01 -3.73
CA PHE A 286 -4.06 18.94 -3.47
C PHE A 286 -3.91 19.73 -2.17
N SER A 287 -3.11 19.24 -1.22
CA SER A 287 -2.71 20.01 -0.04
C SER A 287 -1.97 21.32 -0.38
N GLY A 288 -1.24 21.36 -1.50
CA GLY A 288 -0.59 22.58 -1.99
C GLY A 288 -1.44 23.42 -2.94
N TRP A 289 -2.74 23.14 -3.07
CA TRP A 289 -3.66 23.88 -3.94
C TRP A 289 -4.57 24.81 -3.12
N PRO A 290 -4.27 26.11 -2.96
CA PRO A 290 -5.02 27.01 -2.07
C PRO A 290 -6.52 27.09 -2.38
N ARG A 291 -6.91 27.00 -3.66
CA ARG A 291 -8.32 26.94 -4.05
C ARG A 291 -9.08 25.78 -3.42
N MET A 292 -8.42 24.64 -3.20
CA MET A 292 -9.01 23.50 -2.49
C MET A 292 -9.45 23.89 -1.09
N TRP A 293 -8.55 24.51 -0.33
CA TRP A 293 -8.80 24.92 1.04
C TRP A 293 -9.88 26.00 1.13
N VAL A 294 -9.84 27.00 0.23
CA VAL A 294 -10.90 28.01 0.14
C VAL A 294 -12.24 27.38 -0.21
N ALA A 295 -12.26 26.36 -1.08
CA ALA A 295 -13.48 25.65 -1.43
C ALA A 295 -14.05 24.88 -0.23
N LEU A 296 -13.21 24.15 0.50
CA LEU A 296 -13.60 23.40 1.70
C LEU A 296 -14.09 24.34 2.81
N ALA A 297 -13.36 25.42 3.10
CA ALA A 297 -13.75 26.43 4.09
C ALA A 297 -15.01 27.21 3.68
N GLY A 298 -15.29 27.28 2.38
CA GLY A 298 -16.48 27.92 1.81
C GLY A 298 -17.75 27.07 1.91
N LEU A 299 -17.67 25.81 2.34
CA LEU A 299 -18.83 24.95 2.51
C LEU A 299 -19.72 25.46 3.65
N ARG A 300 -20.95 25.88 3.29
CA ARG A 300 -21.96 26.35 4.24
C ARG A 300 -23.28 25.64 4.01
N ARG A 301 -24.04 25.42 5.09
CA ARG A 301 -25.41 24.89 5.03
C ARG A 301 -26.31 25.83 4.19
N PRO A 302 -27.33 25.29 3.50
CA PRO A 302 -27.65 23.86 3.36
C PRO A 302 -26.68 23.15 2.41
N LEU A 303 -26.33 21.91 2.76
CA LEU A 303 -25.47 21.03 1.97
C LEU A 303 -26.32 20.05 1.16
N GLU A 304 -25.95 19.82 -0.09
CA GLU A 304 -26.59 18.79 -0.93
C GLU A 304 -26.33 17.37 -0.38
N SER A 305 -27.13 16.39 -0.83
CA SER A 305 -27.06 15.00 -0.36
C SER A 305 -25.67 14.37 -0.53
N GLY A 306 -24.99 14.61 -1.65
CA GLY A 306 -23.65 14.09 -1.90
C GLY A 306 -22.58 14.60 -0.94
N LEU A 307 -22.62 15.90 -0.57
CA LEU A 307 -21.72 16.46 0.44
C LEU A 307 -22.06 15.95 1.84
N ARG A 308 -23.35 15.84 2.17
CA ARG A 308 -23.81 15.24 3.43
C ARG A 308 -23.33 13.80 3.57
N PHE A 309 -23.43 13.01 2.49
CA PHE A 309 -22.90 11.65 2.43
C PHE A 309 -21.40 11.61 2.72
N ALA A 310 -20.61 12.43 2.02
CA ALA A 310 -19.16 12.47 2.21
C ALA A 310 -18.77 12.86 3.65
N LEU A 311 -19.47 13.81 4.27
CA LEU A 311 -19.22 14.18 5.67
C LEU A 311 -19.66 13.11 6.66
N CYS A 312 -20.80 12.44 6.43
CA CYS A 312 -21.25 11.29 7.23
C CYS A 312 -20.32 10.09 7.11
N TRP A 313 -19.54 10.03 6.04
CA TRP A 313 -18.50 9.03 5.84
C TRP A 313 -17.21 9.44 6.55
N LEU A 314 -16.60 10.55 6.12
CA LEU A 314 -15.21 10.86 6.43
C LEU A 314 -14.99 11.34 7.86
N LEU A 315 -15.88 12.20 8.39
CA LEU A 315 -15.68 12.78 9.73
C LEU A 315 -15.67 11.73 10.84
N PRO A 316 -16.69 10.85 10.97
CA PRO A 316 -16.68 9.87 12.04
C PRO A 316 -15.56 8.82 11.85
N VAL A 317 -15.26 8.42 10.61
CA VAL A 317 -14.16 7.48 10.34
C VAL A 317 -12.81 8.08 10.73
N PHE A 318 -12.56 9.35 10.38
CA PHE A 318 -11.33 10.06 10.77
C PHE A 318 -11.19 10.17 12.29
N VAL A 319 -12.29 10.46 13.01
CA VAL A 319 -12.30 10.52 14.48
C VAL A 319 -11.95 9.15 15.06
N VAL A 320 -12.60 8.07 14.60
CA VAL A 320 -12.32 6.72 15.11
C VAL A 320 -10.88 6.29 14.83
N PHE A 321 -10.36 6.50 13.62
CA PHE A 321 -8.94 6.22 13.32
C PHE A 321 -7.99 7.03 14.21
N SER A 322 -8.33 8.28 14.52
CA SER A 322 -7.53 9.12 15.42
C SER A 322 -7.57 8.62 16.87
N LEU A 323 -8.66 8.01 17.32
CA LEU A 323 -8.80 7.48 18.68
C LEU A 323 -8.13 6.11 18.88
N ILE A 324 -7.97 5.31 17.82
CA ILE A 324 -7.31 4.00 17.90
C ILE A 324 -5.81 4.18 18.15
N SER A 325 -5.25 3.52 19.16
CA SER A 325 -3.83 3.66 19.55
C SER A 325 -2.86 3.31 18.41
N GLY A 326 -3.00 2.12 17.82
CA GLY A 326 -2.16 1.67 16.72
C GLY A 326 -2.51 2.38 15.40
N LYS A 327 -1.61 3.24 14.90
CA LYS A 327 -1.84 4.01 13.66
C LYS A 327 -0.76 3.76 12.64
N GLN A 328 -1.17 3.59 11.39
CA GLN A 328 -0.28 3.62 10.24
C GLN A 328 -0.90 4.50 9.15
N LEU A 329 -0.04 5.16 8.38
CA LEU A 329 -0.43 6.14 7.38
C LEU A 329 -1.29 5.56 6.25
N TYR A 330 -1.20 4.25 6.00
CA TYR A 330 -1.98 3.58 4.96
C TYR A 330 -3.37 3.11 5.43
N TYR A 331 -3.70 3.16 6.72
CA TYR A 331 -5.04 2.75 7.19
C TYR A 331 -6.20 3.59 6.60
N PRO A 332 -6.05 4.92 6.42
CA PRO A 332 -7.11 5.74 5.80
C PRO A 332 -7.15 5.65 4.26
N LEU A 333 -6.38 4.77 3.60
CA LEU A 333 -6.40 4.68 2.13
C LEU A 333 -7.82 4.49 1.55
N PRO A 334 -8.71 3.66 2.12
CA PRO A 334 -10.09 3.54 1.64
C PRO A 334 -10.88 4.87 1.65
N GLU A 335 -10.50 5.81 2.51
CA GLU A 335 -11.18 7.10 2.69
C GLU A 335 -10.77 8.14 1.64
N LEU A 336 -9.62 7.96 0.97
CA LEU A 336 -9.11 8.93 0.00
C LEU A 336 -10.07 9.10 -1.18
N ALA A 337 -10.79 8.06 -1.57
CA ALA A 337 -11.84 8.16 -2.58
C ALA A 337 -13.00 9.06 -2.12
N GLY A 338 -13.39 8.98 -0.85
CA GLY A 338 -14.36 9.88 -0.24
C GLY A 338 -13.84 11.31 -0.17
N ILE A 339 -12.57 11.50 0.17
CA ILE A 339 -11.94 12.82 0.21
C ILE A 339 -11.88 13.44 -1.20
N ALA A 340 -11.55 12.66 -2.23
CA ALA A 340 -11.63 13.10 -3.62
C ALA A 340 -13.05 13.58 -4.01
N LEU A 341 -14.10 12.87 -3.57
CA LEU A 341 -15.49 13.30 -3.77
C LEU A 341 -15.81 14.61 -3.04
N LEU A 342 -15.44 14.72 -1.76
CA LEU A 342 -15.67 15.92 -0.97
C LEU A 342 -14.98 17.14 -1.58
N MET A 343 -13.71 16.98 -1.96
CA MET A 343 -12.90 18.00 -2.60
C MET A 343 -13.48 18.43 -3.96
N ALA A 344 -13.88 17.48 -4.80
CA ALA A 344 -14.54 17.79 -6.07
C ALA A 344 -15.89 18.50 -5.84
N GLY A 345 -16.69 18.06 -4.88
CA GLY A 345 -17.95 18.73 -4.52
C GLY A 345 -17.73 20.16 -4.03
N ALA A 346 -16.73 20.39 -3.17
CA ALA A 346 -16.38 21.70 -2.67
C ALA A 346 -15.98 22.67 -3.80
N ILE A 347 -15.13 22.21 -4.74
CA ILE A 347 -14.72 23.01 -5.90
C ILE A 347 -15.92 23.33 -6.80
N ALA A 348 -16.83 22.38 -7.01
CA ALA A 348 -18.04 22.62 -7.79
C ALA A 348 -18.92 23.71 -7.15
N VAL A 349 -19.16 23.62 -5.84
CA VAL A 349 -19.90 24.63 -5.08
C VAL A 349 -19.23 26.00 -5.16
N LEU A 350 -17.91 26.06 -5.00
CA LEU A 350 -17.15 27.32 -5.08
C LEU A 350 -17.34 27.98 -6.46
N ARG A 351 -17.24 27.21 -7.54
CA ARG A 351 -17.39 27.71 -8.92
C ARG A 351 -18.79 28.24 -9.21
N GLU A 352 -19.82 27.59 -8.66
CA GLU A 352 -21.21 28.02 -8.83
C GLU A 352 -21.54 29.25 -7.99
N ARG A 353 -21.15 29.26 -6.70
CA ARG A 353 -21.54 30.33 -5.77
C ARG A 353 -20.66 31.57 -5.85
N ARG A 354 -19.38 31.41 -6.18
CA ARG A 354 -18.38 32.50 -6.17
C ARG A 354 -17.43 32.38 -7.37
N PRO A 355 -17.92 32.55 -8.62
CA PRO A 355 -17.12 32.33 -9.82
C PRO A 355 -15.87 33.24 -9.91
N THR A 356 -15.95 34.47 -9.40
CA THR A 356 -14.82 35.41 -9.35
C THR A 356 -13.69 34.89 -8.45
N LEU A 357 -14.04 34.44 -7.23
CA LEU A 357 -13.10 33.83 -6.29
C LEU A 357 -12.57 32.50 -6.82
N ALA A 358 -13.43 31.68 -7.42
CA ALA A 358 -13.07 30.38 -7.99
C ALA A 358 -12.05 30.48 -9.12
N ASN A 359 -12.04 31.59 -9.86
CA ASN A 359 -11.10 31.85 -10.97
C ASN A 359 -9.93 32.75 -10.55
N HIS A 360 -9.82 33.11 -9.26
CA HIS A 360 -8.76 33.97 -8.78
C HIS A 360 -7.40 33.26 -8.86
N HIS A 361 -6.40 33.95 -9.43
CA HIS A 361 -5.11 33.35 -9.77
C HIS A 361 -4.22 33.08 -8.55
N TRP A 362 -4.33 33.90 -7.50
CA TRP A 362 -3.63 33.67 -6.22
C TRP A 362 -4.04 32.37 -5.54
N LEU A 363 -5.24 31.85 -5.86
CA LEU A 363 -5.70 30.56 -5.35
C LEU A 363 -5.27 29.38 -6.25
N GLY A 364 -4.63 29.64 -7.38
CA GLY A 364 -4.21 28.63 -8.34
C GLY A 364 -3.06 27.74 -7.83
N THR A 365 -2.51 26.95 -8.72
CA THR A 365 -1.47 25.94 -8.44
C THR A 365 -0.05 26.50 -8.33
N TRP A 366 0.11 27.81 -8.17
CA TRP A 366 1.42 28.47 -8.13
C TRP A 366 2.34 28.00 -7.00
N PRO A 367 1.88 27.63 -5.78
CA PRO A 367 2.80 27.16 -4.74
C PRO A 367 3.48 25.85 -5.14
N LEU A 368 2.73 24.96 -5.79
CA LEU A 368 3.23 23.70 -6.32
C LEU A 368 4.17 23.93 -7.51
N GLY A 369 3.83 24.88 -8.38
CA GLY A 369 4.69 25.27 -9.50
C GLY A 369 6.04 25.82 -9.03
N ALA A 370 6.02 26.76 -8.10
CA ALA A 370 7.22 27.32 -7.49
C ALA A 370 8.02 26.24 -6.74
N GLY A 371 7.36 25.42 -5.91
CA GLY A 371 8.01 24.33 -5.19
C GLY A 371 8.66 23.31 -6.12
N SER A 372 8.02 22.96 -7.25
CA SER A 372 8.57 22.05 -8.25
C SER A 372 9.79 22.65 -8.97
N ILE A 373 9.78 23.96 -9.27
CA ILE A 373 10.93 24.65 -9.87
C ILE A 373 12.10 24.73 -8.87
N VAL A 374 11.83 25.04 -7.60
CA VAL A 374 12.86 25.03 -6.55
C VAL A 374 13.46 23.64 -6.40
N PHE A 375 12.62 22.60 -6.35
CA PHE A 375 13.09 21.22 -6.28
C PHE A 375 13.91 20.83 -7.51
N ALA A 376 13.51 21.26 -8.70
CA ALA A 376 14.30 21.08 -9.92
C ALA A 376 15.66 21.78 -9.84
N ALA A 377 15.72 23.02 -9.34
CA ALA A 377 16.98 23.74 -9.17
C ALA A 377 17.90 23.03 -8.16
N LEU A 378 17.36 22.52 -7.05
CA LEU A 378 18.12 21.74 -6.07
C LEU A 378 18.68 20.45 -6.70
N LEU A 379 17.87 19.71 -7.46
CA LEU A 379 18.33 18.52 -8.18
C LEU A 379 19.40 18.85 -9.23
N PHE A 380 19.26 19.97 -9.94
CA PHE A 380 20.25 20.40 -10.93
C PHE A 380 21.59 20.76 -10.28
N ALA A 381 21.55 21.41 -9.11
CA ALA A 381 22.73 21.80 -8.33
C ALA A 381 23.36 20.64 -7.55
N LEU A 382 22.61 19.57 -7.26
CA LEU A 382 23.05 18.46 -6.41
C LEU A 382 24.45 17.89 -6.77
N PRO A 383 24.80 17.63 -8.04
CA PRO A 383 26.12 17.08 -8.37
C PRO A 383 27.25 18.04 -7.98
N LEU A 384 27.05 19.36 -8.19
CA LEU A 384 28.03 20.37 -7.79
C LEU A 384 28.17 20.43 -6.26
N LEU A 385 27.07 20.29 -5.53
CA LEU A 385 27.09 20.29 -4.07
C LEU A 385 27.79 19.06 -3.49
N VAL A 386 27.65 17.91 -4.16
CA VAL A 386 28.37 16.68 -3.83
C VAL A 386 29.85 16.83 -4.18
N ASP A 387 30.19 17.27 -5.39
CA ASP A 387 31.58 17.45 -5.85
C ASP A 387 32.37 18.46 -4.99
N HIS A 388 31.71 19.49 -4.45
CA HIS A 388 32.32 20.50 -3.58
C HIS A 388 32.25 20.16 -2.07
N ASN A 389 31.89 18.92 -1.70
CA ASN A 389 31.76 18.47 -0.31
C ASN A 389 30.81 19.32 0.57
N VAL A 390 29.82 19.99 -0.03
CA VAL A 390 28.81 20.78 0.69
C VAL A 390 27.71 19.87 1.24
N VAL A 391 27.35 18.84 0.47
CA VAL A 391 26.39 17.82 0.88
C VAL A 391 27.07 16.46 0.72
N HIS A 392 27.21 15.73 1.83
CA HIS A 392 27.74 14.38 1.83
C HIS A 392 26.81 13.50 2.63
N ALA A 393 26.07 12.66 1.92
CA ALA A 393 25.20 11.68 2.49
C ALA A 393 24.88 10.67 1.40
N GLU A 394 24.86 9.39 1.75
CA GLU A 394 24.79 8.28 0.79
C GLU A 394 23.67 8.44 -0.27
N TRP A 395 22.50 8.93 0.14
CA TRP A 395 21.39 9.25 -0.76
C TRP A 395 21.68 10.38 -1.76
N ALA A 396 22.38 11.44 -1.35
CA ALA A 396 22.76 12.55 -2.20
C ALA A 396 23.79 12.09 -3.24
N ASP A 397 24.77 11.29 -2.80
CA ASP A 397 25.83 10.75 -3.64
C ASP A 397 25.25 9.78 -4.69
N ALA A 398 24.36 8.88 -4.28
CA ALA A 398 23.65 7.98 -5.19
C ALA A 398 22.70 8.70 -6.16
N THR A 399 22.14 9.85 -5.75
CA THR A 399 21.18 10.62 -6.55
C THR A 399 21.85 11.55 -7.55
N ALA A 400 23.04 12.07 -7.25
CA ALA A 400 23.76 13.04 -8.08
C ALA A 400 23.91 12.62 -9.56
N PRO A 401 24.27 11.37 -9.92
CA PRO A 401 24.40 10.97 -11.32
C PRO A 401 23.12 11.12 -12.14
N TYR A 402 21.96 11.03 -11.50
CA TYR A 402 20.64 11.06 -12.15
C TYR A 402 19.94 12.41 -12.01
N SER A 403 20.34 13.23 -11.04
CA SER A 403 19.56 14.36 -10.56
C SER A 403 19.25 15.39 -11.66
N ARG A 404 20.17 15.64 -12.59
CA ARG A 404 19.98 16.58 -13.72
C ARG A 404 18.92 16.12 -14.72
N TYR A 405 18.74 14.81 -14.93
CA TYR A 405 17.66 14.31 -15.79
C TYR A 405 16.30 14.54 -15.12
N PHE A 406 16.22 14.26 -13.82
CA PHE A 406 15.00 14.46 -13.04
C PHE A 406 14.70 15.95 -12.82
N SER A 407 15.70 16.84 -12.77
CA SER A 407 15.46 18.29 -12.68
C SER A 407 14.69 18.82 -13.88
N VAL A 408 14.97 18.32 -15.09
CA VAL A 408 14.21 18.72 -16.30
C VAL A 408 12.75 18.31 -16.15
N ILE A 409 12.47 17.11 -15.64
CA ILE A 409 11.09 16.65 -15.39
C ILE A 409 10.39 17.59 -14.41
N PHE A 410 10.97 17.87 -13.24
CA PHE A 410 10.35 18.73 -12.23
C PHE A 410 10.24 20.20 -12.67
N LEU A 411 11.15 20.68 -13.53
CA LEU A 411 11.02 22.00 -14.15
C LEU A 411 9.80 22.06 -15.07
N LEU A 412 9.63 21.06 -15.95
CA LEU A 412 8.49 20.97 -16.86
C LEU A 412 7.17 20.82 -16.10
N LEU A 413 7.15 20.03 -15.01
CA LEU A 413 5.98 19.92 -14.13
C LEU A 413 5.65 21.24 -13.42
N GLY A 414 6.68 21.99 -13.01
CA GLY A 414 6.52 23.33 -12.44
C GLY A 414 5.92 24.30 -13.45
N ILE A 415 6.43 24.33 -14.68
CA ILE A 415 5.87 25.14 -15.77
C ILE A 415 4.42 24.73 -16.06
N LEU A 416 4.14 23.43 -16.19
CA LEU A 416 2.81 22.88 -16.47
C LEU A 416 1.79 23.32 -15.41
N THR A 417 2.17 23.31 -14.13
CA THR A 417 1.29 23.72 -13.03
C THR A 417 1.16 25.24 -12.90
N LEU A 418 2.08 26.03 -13.46
CA LEU A 418 1.94 27.49 -13.57
C LEU A 418 1.07 27.93 -14.75
N LEU A 419 0.84 27.06 -15.74
CA LEU A 419 -0.01 27.38 -16.88
C LEU A 419 -1.43 27.76 -16.44
N ARG A 420 -1.83 28.97 -16.82
CA ARG A 420 -3.15 29.53 -16.53
C ARG A 420 -4.19 29.00 -17.52
N GLY A 421 -5.46 29.01 -17.09
CA GLY A 421 -6.61 28.69 -17.96
C GLY A 421 -7.32 27.39 -17.62
N ARG A 422 -8.23 26.97 -18.51
CA ARG A 422 -9.12 25.81 -18.31
C ARG A 422 -8.33 24.52 -18.09
N GLY A 423 -8.85 23.61 -17.27
CA GLY A 423 -8.23 22.30 -17.05
C GLY A 423 -7.17 22.23 -15.94
N GLU A 424 -7.08 23.24 -15.08
CA GLU A 424 -6.11 23.31 -13.96
C GLU A 424 -6.07 22.03 -13.12
N LEU A 425 -7.24 21.49 -12.72
CA LEU A 425 -7.34 20.23 -11.97
C LEU A 425 -6.66 19.06 -12.69
N ARG A 426 -6.84 18.94 -14.01
CA ARG A 426 -6.25 17.85 -14.79
C ARG A 426 -4.75 18.04 -14.92
N ARG A 427 -4.27 19.27 -15.15
CA ARG A 427 -2.84 19.57 -15.14
C ARG A 427 -2.20 19.23 -13.81
N LEU A 428 -2.84 19.62 -12.71
CA LEU A 428 -2.41 19.28 -11.35
C LEU A 428 -2.37 17.76 -11.12
N ALA A 429 -3.42 17.05 -11.52
CA ALA A 429 -3.48 15.60 -11.37
C ALA A 429 -2.42 14.87 -12.19
N VAL A 430 -2.22 15.26 -13.45
CA VAL A 430 -1.16 14.73 -14.31
C VAL A 430 0.21 15.05 -13.74
N ALA A 431 0.44 16.29 -13.29
CA ALA A 431 1.71 16.68 -12.70
C ALA A 431 2.00 15.93 -11.40
N GLY A 432 1.00 15.73 -10.54
CA GLY A 432 1.11 14.94 -9.32
C GLY A 432 1.46 13.48 -9.61
N LEU A 433 0.71 12.84 -10.52
CA LEU A 433 0.96 11.45 -10.91
C LEU A 433 2.35 11.29 -11.53
N THR A 434 2.71 12.13 -12.50
CA THR A 434 4.02 12.08 -13.16
C THR A 434 5.16 12.39 -12.19
N GLY A 435 4.98 13.36 -11.30
CA GLY A 435 5.98 13.69 -10.28
C GLY A 435 6.22 12.53 -9.32
N VAL A 436 5.16 11.86 -8.87
CA VAL A 436 5.27 10.69 -7.98
C VAL A 436 5.87 9.48 -8.70
N PHE A 437 5.51 9.27 -9.97
CA PHE A 437 6.17 8.27 -10.82
C PHE A 437 7.66 8.57 -11.00
N ALA A 438 8.03 9.84 -11.24
CA ALA A 438 9.42 10.25 -11.33
C ALA A 438 10.17 10.02 -10.02
N LEU A 439 9.57 10.31 -8.86
CA LEU A 439 10.17 9.98 -7.56
C LEU A 439 10.35 8.47 -7.36
N ASN A 440 9.40 7.64 -7.79
CA ASN A 440 9.52 6.19 -7.75
C ASN A 440 10.62 5.66 -8.68
N ALA A 441 10.74 6.21 -9.90
CA ALA A 441 11.82 5.89 -10.82
C ALA A 441 13.18 6.33 -10.26
N LEU A 442 13.27 7.51 -9.63
CA LEU A 442 14.49 7.96 -8.98
C LEU A 442 14.87 7.02 -7.84
N PHE A 443 13.91 6.69 -6.95
CA PHE A 443 14.11 5.69 -5.89
C PHE A 443 14.61 4.34 -6.45
N THR A 444 14.06 3.91 -7.58
CA THR A 444 14.48 2.67 -8.27
C THR A 444 15.95 2.73 -8.70
N LEU A 445 16.37 3.85 -9.28
CA LEU A 445 17.73 4.01 -9.81
C LEU A 445 18.78 4.24 -8.73
N THR A 446 18.38 4.69 -7.53
CA THR A 446 19.32 5.14 -6.49
C THR A 446 19.27 4.28 -5.23
N LEU A 447 18.08 4.04 -4.69
CA LEU A 447 17.91 3.45 -3.36
C LEU A 447 17.51 1.98 -3.41
N TRP A 448 16.84 1.53 -4.48
CA TRP A 448 16.35 0.15 -4.59
C TRP A 448 17.39 -0.94 -4.31
N PRO A 449 18.68 -0.83 -4.68
CA PRO A 449 19.68 -1.84 -4.33
C PRO A 449 19.74 -2.19 -2.83
N ARG A 450 19.39 -1.23 -1.95
CA ARG A 450 19.33 -1.46 -0.48
C ARG A 450 18.02 -2.08 0.00
N TRP A 451 17.03 -2.24 -0.88
CA TRP A 451 15.79 -2.97 -0.60
C TRP A 451 15.73 -4.28 -1.39
N ASP A 452 16.68 -4.53 -2.30
CA ASP A 452 16.71 -5.72 -3.10
C ASP A 452 17.28 -6.91 -2.31
N LEU A 453 16.38 -7.79 -1.87
CA LEU A 453 16.72 -9.00 -1.14
C LEU A 453 16.97 -10.22 -2.05
N ARG A 454 16.97 -10.05 -3.39
CA ARG A 454 17.19 -11.16 -4.33
C ARG A 454 18.51 -11.91 -4.11
N PRO A 455 19.67 -11.27 -3.88
CA PRO A 455 20.92 -12.00 -3.68
C PRO A 455 20.86 -12.93 -2.47
N ALA A 456 20.45 -12.39 -1.30
CA ALA A 456 20.22 -13.19 -0.10
C ALA A 456 19.18 -14.30 -0.31
N ALA A 457 18.04 -13.99 -0.96
CA ALA A 457 16.98 -14.96 -1.18
C ALA A 457 17.40 -16.11 -2.11
N HIS A 458 18.20 -15.84 -3.14
CA HIS A 458 18.74 -16.87 -4.04
C HIS A 458 19.73 -17.77 -3.30
N LEU A 459 20.69 -17.20 -2.55
CA LEU A 459 21.64 -17.98 -1.77
C LEU A 459 20.92 -18.91 -0.78
N LEU A 460 19.94 -18.39 -0.04
CA LEU A 460 19.14 -19.19 0.89
C LEU A 460 18.29 -20.24 0.16
N GLY A 461 17.74 -19.91 -1.01
CA GLY A 461 16.99 -20.85 -1.85
C GLY A 461 17.85 -21.99 -2.36
N ASP A 462 19.08 -21.71 -2.78
CA ASP A 462 20.05 -22.70 -3.25
C ASP A 462 20.48 -23.62 -2.10
N ALA A 463 20.78 -23.04 -0.94
CA ALA A 463 21.11 -23.78 0.27
C ALA A 463 19.96 -24.69 0.72
N ALA A 464 18.72 -24.18 0.72
CA ALA A 464 17.54 -24.97 1.07
C ALA A 464 17.30 -26.13 0.09
N ARG A 465 17.53 -25.92 -1.22
CA ARG A 465 17.44 -26.99 -2.24
C ARG A 465 18.54 -28.03 -2.09
N ALA A 466 19.72 -27.63 -1.65
CA ALA A 466 20.82 -28.53 -1.28
C ALA A 466 20.57 -29.28 0.04
N GLY A 467 19.49 -28.95 0.76
CA GLY A 467 19.11 -29.61 2.01
C GLY A 467 19.68 -28.94 3.26
N HIS A 468 20.41 -27.84 3.13
CA HIS A 468 20.96 -27.11 4.27
C HIS A 468 19.85 -26.43 5.08
N PRO A 469 19.82 -26.62 6.40
CA PRO A 469 18.84 -25.99 7.27
C PRO A 469 19.14 -24.50 7.42
N LEU A 470 18.09 -23.69 7.51
CA LEU A 470 18.19 -22.23 7.60
C LEU A 470 17.70 -21.72 8.95
N ALA A 471 18.41 -20.73 9.49
CA ALA A 471 18.01 -19.99 10.66
C ALA A 471 18.11 -18.47 10.48
N HIS A 472 17.43 -17.73 11.34
CA HIS A 472 17.41 -16.27 11.37
C HIS A 472 17.59 -15.81 12.81
N LEU A 473 18.54 -14.90 13.06
CA LEU A 473 18.73 -14.30 14.37
C LEU A 473 17.63 -13.26 14.63
N GLY A 474 16.72 -13.60 15.54
CA GLY A 474 15.55 -12.79 15.89
C GLY A 474 14.29 -13.20 15.13
N ASN A 475 13.41 -12.23 14.93
CA ASN A 475 12.10 -12.45 14.31
C ASN A 475 12.24 -12.50 12.79
N TYR A 476 11.55 -13.44 12.16
CA TYR A 476 11.50 -13.59 10.71
C TYR A 476 10.10 -13.26 10.17
N GLU A 477 10.03 -12.35 9.19
CA GLU A 477 8.76 -11.77 8.71
C GLU A 477 8.41 -12.23 7.27
N GLY A 478 9.07 -13.28 6.78
CA GLY A 478 8.79 -13.87 5.46
C GLY A 478 9.50 -13.16 4.31
N GLU A 479 10.60 -12.46 4.54
CA GLU A 479 11.27 -11.65 3.53
C GLU A 479 11.81 -12.46 2.34
N PHE A 480 12.20 -13.71 2.60
CA PHE A 480 12.91 -14.57 1.62
C PHE A 480 12.03 -15.68 1.03
N HIS A 481 10.91 -16.04 1.65
CA HIS A 481 10.15 -17.26 1.31
C HIS A 481 9.77 -17.35 -0.16
N PHE A 482 9.11 -16.31 -0.68
CA PHE A 482 8.66 -16.33 -2.07
C PHE A 482 9.81 -16.21 -3.06
N ALA A 483 10.76 -15.30 -2.82
CA ALA A 483 11.88 -15.06 -3.75
C ALA A 483 12.86 -16.24 -3.80
N GLY A 484 13.16 -16.86 -2.65
CA GLY A 484 14.02 -18.04 -2.54
C GLY A 484 13.31 -19.37 -2.77
N ARG A 485 11.99 -19.36 -3.06
CA ARG A 485 11.16 -20.56 -3.21
C ARG A 485 11.25 -21.52 -2.02
N LEU A 486 11.38 -20.98 -0.81
CA LEU A 486 11.55 -21.76 0.40
C LEU A 486 10.26 -22.50 0.73
N ILE A 487 10.35 -23.82 0.91
CA ILE A 487 9.25 -24.68 1.32
C ILE A 487 9.45 -25.22 2.74
N ARG A 488 10.63 -25.04 3.32
CA ARG A 488 10.94 -25.38 4.71
C ARG A 488 11.01 -24.09 5.53
N PRO A 489 10.62 -24.14 6.80
CA PRO A 489 10.68 -22.97 7.67
C PRO A 489 12.14 -22.56 7.94
N ILE A 490 12.33 -21.26 8.14
CA ILE A 490 13.55 -20.69 8.72
C ILE A 490 13.38 -20.68 10.24
N THR A 491 14.35 -21.24 10.95
CA THR A 491 14.33 -21.33 12.42
C THR A 491 14.68 -19.98 13.03
N GLU A 492 13.80 -19.42 13.86
CA GLU A 492 14.11 -18.20 14.61
C GLU A 492 14.98 -18.51 15.83
N LEU A 493 16.11 -17.82 15.96
CA LEU A 493 17.08 -18.02 17.02
C LEU A 493 17.14 -16.79 17.93
N TYR A 494 17.01 -17.01 19.24
CA TYR A 494 17.01 -15.96 20.24
C TYR A 494 18.17 -16.15 21.23
N GLY A 495 19.17 -15.27 21.13
CA GLY A 495 20.37 -15.27 21.97
C GLY A 495 21.42 -16.30 21.55
N ASP A 496 22.62 -16.15 22.13
CA ASP A 496 23.80 -16.92 21.70
C ASP A 496 23.67 -18.41 21.99
N LYS A 497 22.99 -18.80 23.08
CA LYS A 497 22.78 -20.23 23.40
C LYS A 497 22.01 -20.95 22.29
N ALA A 498 20.95 -20.35 21.77
CA ALA A 498 20.16 -20.94 20.69
C ALA A 498 21.00 -21.09 19.41
N LEU A 499 21.86 -20.13 19.12
CA LEU A 499 22.83 -20.21 18.02
C LEU A 499 23.83 -21.35 18.21
N GLN A 500 24.40 -21.49 19.41
CA GLN A 500 25.35 -22.58 19.72
C GLN A 500 24.70 -23.95 19.56
N ASP A 501 23.50 -24.13 20.11
CA ASP A 501 22.75 -25.39 20.02
C ASP A 501 22.36 -25.69 18.57
N TYR A 502 21.98 -24.67 17.78
CA TYR A 502 21.70 -24.80 16.36
C TYR A 502 22.95 -25.21 15.56
N ALA A 503 24.10 -24.58 15.78
CA ALA A 503 25.34 -24.89 15.08
C ALA A 503 25.85 -26.31 15.36
N ARG A 504 25.66 -26.83 16.58
CA ARG A 504 26.00 -28.22 16.93
C ARG A 504 25.08 -29.23 16.25
N THR A 505 23.80 -28.92 16.14
CA THR A 505 22.79 -29.81 15.55
C THR A 505 22.80 -29.76 14.02
N HIS A 506 23.22 -28.63 13.45
CA HIS A 506 23.22 -28.35 12.02
C HIS A 506 24.56 -27.73 11.60
N PRO A 507 25.65 -28.52 11.54
CA PRO A 507 26.98 -28.00 11.24
C PRO A 507 27.12 -27.41 9.83
N ASP A 508 26.25 -27.82 8.90
CA ASP A 508 26.13 -27.33 7.53
C ASP A 508 25.00 -26.28 7.38
N GLY A 509 24.36 -25.87 8.48
CA GLY A 509 23.27 -24.91 8.47
C GLY A 509 23.74 -23.48 8.19
N LEU A 510 22.82 -22.65 7.69
CA LEU A 510 23.06 -21.22 7.47
C LEU A 510 22.26 -20.37 8.44
N VAL A 511 22.83 -19.23 8.84
CA VAL A 511 22.20 -18.28 9.75
C VAL A 511 22.20 -16.89 9.14
N VAL A 512 21.02 -16.28 9.06
CA VAL A 512 20.82 -14.88 8.64
C VAL A 512 20.89 -13.96 9.85
N ALA A 513 21.65 -12.89 9.74
CA ALA A 513 21.79 -11.84 10.75
C ALA A 513 21.54 -10.44 10.16
N HIS A 514 21.08 -9.51 11.01
CA HIS A 514 20.83 -8.12 10.63
C HIS A 514 21.63 -7.13 11.48
N PRO A 515 22.96 -7.04 11.30
CA PRO A 515 23.76 -6.08 12.05
C PRO A 515 23.49 -4.65 11.54
N GLY A 516 23.48 -3.69 12.47
CA GLY A 516 23.40 -2.27 12.14
C GLY A 516 24.70 -1.72 11.53
N LYS A 517 25.84 -2.34 11.84
CA LYS A 517 27.16 -2.00 11.31
C LYS A 517 27.94 -3.29 11.03
N LEU A 518 28.70 -3.30 9.95
CA LEU A 518 29.59 -4.41 9.62
C LEU A 518 30.85 -4.37 10.46
N THR A 519 31.39 -5.56 10.73
CA THR A 519 32.68 -5.82 11.35
C THR A 519 33.64 -6.46 10.34
N PRO A 520 34.96 -6.45 10.58
CA PRO A 520 35.91 -7.16 9.72
C PRO A 520 35.61 -8.66 9.61
N ALA A 521 34.99 -9.25 10.64
CA ALA A 521 34.58 -10.65 10.62
C ALA A 521 33.44 -10.89 9.62
N ASP A 522 32.45 -9.99 9.52
CA ASP A 522 31.37 -10.09 8.52
C ASP A 522 31.93 -10.13 7.11
N LEU A 523 32.98 -9.35 6.82
CA LEU A 523 33.59 -9.29 5.50
C LEU A 523 34.54 -10.45 5.20
N ARG A 524 35.05 -11.15 6.23
CA ARG A 524 36.04 -12.23 6.06
C ARG A 524 35.42 -13.62 6.07
N TYR A 525 34.48 -13.87 6.98
CA TYR A 525 34.02 -15.23 7.31
C TYR A 525 32.55 -15.50 6.95
N ALA A 526 31.77 -14.48 6.58
CA ALA A 526 30.39 -14.69 6.13
C ALA A 526 30.36 -15.23 4.69
N LEU A 527 29.21 -15.79 4.28
CA LEU A 527 28.99 -16.18 2.88
C LEU A 527 28.56 -14.99 2.03
N LEU A 528 27.71 -14.13 2.60
CA LEU A 528 27.13 -13.00 1.89
C LEU A 528 26.89 -11.82 2.82
N VAL A 529 27.21 -10.62 2.35
CA VAL A 529 26.93 -9.34 2.99
C VAL A 529 26.23 -8.45 1.97
N GLN A 530 25.05 -7.94 2.29
CA GLN A 530 24.36 -6.96 1.45
C GLN A 530 23.67 -5.87 2.27
N PRO A 531 23.52 -4.64 1.74
CA PRO A 531 22.77 -3.59 2.40
C PRO A 531 21.30 -3.95 2.51
N PHE A 532 20.67 -3.54 3.61
CA PHE A 532 19.22 -3.61 3.79
C PHE A 532 18.70 -2.40 4.54
N ARG A 533 18.09 -1.45 3.82
CA ARG A 533 17.58 -0.17 4.36
C ARG A 533 18.71 0.59 5.07
N SER A 534 18.60 0.75 6.40
CA SER A 534 19.58 1.38 7.28
C SER A 534 20.45 0.37 8.04
N SER A 535 20.36 -0.92 7.72
CA SER A 535 21.15 -2.00 8.30
C SER A 535 21.70 -2.91 7.19
N TRP A 536 22.16 -4.10 7.57
CA TRP A 536 22.69 -5.10 6.63
C TRP A 536 21.90 -6.42 6.73
N VAL A 537 22.00 -7.24 5.70
CA VAL A 537 21.72 -8.68 5.76
C VAL A 537 23.06 -9.37 5.61
N VAL A 538 23.38 -10.24 6.57
CA VAL A 538 24.59 -11.07 6.52
C VAL A 538 24.20 -12.53 6.67
N ILE A 539 24.70 -13.39 5.78
CA ILE A 539 24.43 -14.83 5.82
C ILE A 539 25.72 -15.56 6.17
N TRP A 540 25.65 -16.39 7.19
CA TRP A 540 26.79 -17.08 7.77
C TRP A 540 26.62 -18.60 7.70
N PRO A 541 27.72 -19.37 7.62
CA PRO A 541 27.72 -20.74 8.12
C PRO A 541 27.43 -20.72 9.64
N ALA A 542 26.57 -21.62 10.12
CA ALA A 542 26.14 -21.64 11.51
C ALA A 542 27.31 -21.80 12.49
N THR A 543 28.25 -22.69 12.16
CA THR A 543 29.45 -22.97 12.96
C THR A 543 30.36 -21.75 13.04
N SER A 544 30.64 -21.08 11.91
CA SER A 544 31.48 -19.90 11.88
C SER A 544 30.92 -18.75 12.73
N LEU A 545 29.61 -18.51 12.67
CA LEU A 545 28.98 -17.47 13.48
C LEU A 545 28.96 -17.85 14.97
N ALA A 546 28.75 -19.13 15.28
CA ALA A 546 28.79 -19.64 16.65
C ALA A 546 30.20 -19.53 17.26
N ASP A 547 31.25 -19.91 16.53
CA ASP A 547 32.64 -19.77 16.98
C ASP A 547 32.98 -18.30 17.27
N LEU A 548 32.62 -17.40 16.34
CA LEU A 548 32.85 -15.97 16.50
C LEU A 548 32.15 -15.42 17.76
N ARG A 549 30.90 -15.84 18.03
CA ARG A 549 30.13 -15.43 19.22
C ARG A 549 30.68 -16.04 20.52
N ALA A 550 31.35 -17.18 20.43
CA ALA A 550 32.06 -17.80 21.56
C ALA A 550 33.45 -17.19 21.80
N GLY A 551 33.92 -16.27 20.95
CA GLY A 551 35.26 -15.68 21.03
C GLY A 551 36.35 -16.53 20.40
N HIS A 552 35.99 -17.53 19.59
CA HIS A 552 36.91 -18.35 18.82
C HIS A 552 37.08 -17.80 17.40
N THR A 553 38.23 -18.08 16.78
CA THR A 553 38.48 -17.74 15.38
C THR A 553 37.82 -18.79 14.47
N PRO A 554 36.86 -18.40 13.60
CA PRO A 554 36.24 -19.33 12.66
C PRO A 554 37.26 -19.88 11.64
N PRO A 555 37.00 -21.04 11.03
CA PRO A 555 37.77 -21.49 9.87
C PRO A 555 37.57 -20.53 8.69
N GLU A 556 38.59 -20.39 7.83
CA GLU A 556 38.48 -19.62 6.60
C GLU A 556 37.44 -20.25 5.67
N PRO A 557 36.52 -19.46 5.09
CA PRO A 557 35.53 -19.98 4.17
C PRO A 557 36.21 -20.43 2.87
N ALA A 558 35.66 -21.48 2.25
CA ALA A 558 36.19 -22.01 0.99
C ALA A 558 36.12 -21.01 -0.18
N GLN A 559 35.23 -20.02 -0.08
CA GLN A 559 35.10 -18.91 -1.00
C GLN A 559 35.09 -17.59 -0.23
N PRO A 560 35.63 -16.51 -0.80
CA PRO A 560 35.55 -15.21 -0.17
C PRO A 560 34.10 -14.76 0.00
N THR A 561 33.83 -13.99 1.06
CA THR A 561 32.52 -13.37 1.30
C THR A 561 32.02 -12.63 0.08
N GLN A 562 30.79 -12.92 -0.36
CA GLN A 562 30.15 -12.14 -1.41
C GLN A 562 29.62 -10.83 -0.84
N VAL A 563 30.29 -9.72 -1.13
CA VAL A 563 29.89 -8.39 -0.69
C VAL A 563 29.13 -7.70 -1.82
N TYR A 564 27.85 -7.42 -1.60
CA TYR A 564 27.04 -6.63 -2.50
C TYR A 564 27.08 -5.18 -2.01
N SER A 565 27.68 -4.28 -2.78
CA SER A 565 27.67 -2.85 -2.50
C SER A 565 26.45 -2.18 -3.13
N PRO A 566 25.87 -1.11 -2.52
CA PRO A 566 24.93 -0.23 -3.23
C PRO A 566 25.50 0.30 -4.55
N ASP A 567 26.83 0.42 -4.66
CA ASP A 567 27.54 0.97 -5.82
C ASP A 567 27.82 -0.05 -6.94
N ASP A 568 27.53 -1.34 -6.73
CA ASP A 568 27.78 -2.43 -7.71
C ASP A 568 26.79 -2.44 -8.89
N GLY A 569 25.99 -1.38 -9.05
CA GLY A 569 25.19 -1.13 -10.25
C GLY A 569 26.00 -0.98 -11.55
N ARG A 570 27.34 -0.98 -11.48
CA ARG A 570 28.21 -1.21 -12.62
C ARG A 570 28.57 -2.69 -12.71
N HIS A 571 27.75 -3.46 -13.43
CA HIS A 571 28.24 -4.69 -14.06
C HIS A 571 29.48 -4.37 -14.91
N GLN A 572 30.68 -4.60 -14.37
CA GLN A 572 31.83 -5.05 -15.14
C GLN A 572 32.02 -6.53 -14.85
N THR A 573 31.29 -7.36 -15.58
CA THR A 573 31.88 -8.61 -16.05
C THR A 573 33.10 -8.23 -16.87
N ARG A 574 34.31 -8.46 -16.35
CA ARG A 574 35.54 -8.58 -17.14
C ARG A 574 36.61 -9.31 -16.33
N PRO A 575 37.40 -10.12 -17.02
CA PRO A 575 37.17 -11.52 -17.37
C PRO A 575 37.55 -12.48 -16.24
#